data_AF-A0A7W1XVZ7-F1
#
_entry.id   AF-A0A7W1XVZ7-F1
#
_cell.length_a   1.000
_cell.length_b   1.000
_cell.length_c   1.000
_cell.angle_alpha   90.00
_cell.angle_beta   90.00
_cell.angle_gamma   90.00
#
_symmetry.space_group_name_H-M   'P 1'
#
loop_
_entity.id
_entity.type
_entity.pdbx_description
1 polymer ?
#
loop_
_entity_poly.entity_id
_entity_poly.type
_entity_poly.pdbx_seq_one_letter_code
_entity_poly.pdbx_strand_id
1 'polypeptide(L)'
;MTSFFRTRSTGQTRTASSKAGFTLIELMIVVAIIGVLSTLVTKMIQMAQARSFEANAKSDISTLSSALEAYARDEGVYPGWDMKLGGEDLETFNCFPILFENLQGERPPEGKAGKNAPYSDMAADRIAVIDEDFEEEFKRAGRDELFDPEVDKYYLDPWSEPYFYRENKSKRTKEDWMLKRRGFDLWSIGPDGENEACFGYPEEDEEYDDIGNW
;
A
#
# COMPACT_ATOMS: atom_id res chain seq x y z
N MET A 1 70.35 67.12 -37.46
CA MET A 1 69.87 65.74 -37.72
C MET A 1 68.68 65.50 -36.80
N THR A 2 67.45 65.58 -37.31
CA THR A 2 66.62 64.39 -37.67
C THR A 2 66.52 63.40 -36.50
N SER A 3 65.36 63.05 -35.96
CA SER A 3 64.14 62.68 -36.68
C SER A 3 62.89 62.75 -35.80
N PHE A 4 61.79 63.12 -36.45
CA PHE A 4 60.42 62.79 -36.08
C PHE A 4 60.25 61.34 -35.63
N PHE A 5 59.51 61.12 -34.54
CA PHE A 5 58.74 59.88 -34.37
C PHE A 5 57.31 60.21 -33.92
N ARG A 6 56.38 59.80 -34.77
CA ARG A 6 54.93 60.04 -34.73
C ARG A 6 54.27 58.98 -33.87
N THR A 7 53.60 59.38 -32.80
CA THR A 7 52.68 58.53 -32.04
C THR A 7 51.43 58.24 -32.88
N ARG A 8 51.19 56.97 -33.22
CA ARG A 8 49.88 56.52 -33.71
C ARG A 8 49.01 56.22 -32.50
N SER A 9 47.99 57.05 -32.28
CA SER A 9 46.87 56.75 -31.40
C SER A 9 45.98 55.71 -32.09
N THR A 10 46.03 54.46 -31.64
CA THR A 10 45.12 53.41 -32.07
C THR A 10 43.83 53.57 -31.28
N GLY A 11 42.77 54.09 -31.92
CA GLY A 11 41.45 54.21 -31.32
C GLY A 11 40.89 52.83 -30.96
N GLN A 12 40.85 52.53 -29.67
CA GLN A 12 40.26 51.32 -29.12
C GLN A 12 38.75 51.54 -28.98
N THR A 13 37.97 51.05 -29.95
CA THR A 13 36.50 51.03 -29.87
C THR A 13 36.07 50.04 -28.79
N ARG A 14 35.74 50.55 -27.60
CA ARG A 14 35.10 49.77 -26.54
C ARG A 14 33.68 49.45 -26.98
N THR A 15 33.43 48.24 -27.48
CA THR A 15 32.07 47.72 -27.63
C THR A 15 31.51 47.53 -26.23
N ALA A 16 30.65 48.46 -25.80
CA ALA A 16 29.92 48.33 -24.55
C ALA A 16 28.97 47.12 -24.67
N SER A 17 29.33 46.02 -24.02
CA SER A 17 28.41 44.92 -23.77
C SER A 17 27.28 45.44 -22.89
N SER A 18 26.14 45.80 -23.49
CA SER A 18 24.92 46.10 -22.77
C SER A 18 24.46 44.85 -22.03
N LYS A 19 24.80 44.74 -20.74
CA LYS A 19 24.14 43.78 -19.85
C LYS A 19 22.69 44.23 -19.68
N ALA A 20 21.78 43.62 -20.43
CA ALA A 20 20.35 43.80 -20.21
C ALA A 20 20.01 43.24 -18.82
N GLY A 21 19.39 44.05 -17.97
CA GLY A 21 18.83 43.62 -16.69
C GLY A 21 17.41 43.09 -16.89
N PHE A 22 17.05 42.03 -16.17
CA PHE A 22 15.67 41.54 -16.11
C PHE A 22 14.73 42.58 -15.51
N THR A 23 13.52 42.69 -16.06
CA THR A 23 12.51 43.58 -15.50
C THR A 23 11.70 42.86 -14.41
N LEU A 24 11.21 43.61 -13.41
CA LEU A 24 10.35 43.04 -12.36
C LEU A 24 9.08 42.42 -12.93
N ILE A 25 8.48 43.04 -13.95
CA ILE A 25 7.27 42.53 -14.60
C ILE A 25 7.50 41.18 -15.28
N GLU A 26 8.68 40.96 -15.85
CA GLU A 26 9.05 39.71 -16.52
C GLU A 26 9.18 38.57 -15.51
N LEU A 27 9.76 38.85 -14.33
CA LEU A 27 9.76 37.88 -13.22
C LEU A 27 8.34 37.62 -12.69
N MET A 28 7.50 38.66 -12.57
CA MET A 28 6.12 38.53 -12.09
C MET A 28 5.27 37.63 -12.99
N ILE A 29 5.39 37.77 -14.31
CA ILE A 29 4.67 36.92 -15.26
C ILE A 29 5.12 35.46 -15.14
N VAL A 30 6.43 35.22 -14.97
CA VAL A 30 6.97 33.86 -14.82
C VAL A 30 6.42 33.17 -13.58
N VAL A 31 6.45 33.82 -12.41
CA VAL A 31 5.91 33.21 -11.19
C VAL A 31 4.39 33.03 -11.25
N ALA A 32 3.66 33.92 -11.95
CA ALA A 32 2.24 33.76 -12.19
C ALA A 32 1.93 32.52 -13.05
N ILE A 33 2.70 32.30 -14.14
CA ILE A 33 2.56 31.11 -14.99
C ILE A 33 2.91 29.84 -14.20
N ILE A 34 4.00 29.84 -13.44
CA ILE A 34 4.39 28.70 -12.59
C ILE A 34 3.30 28.39 -11.56
N GLY A 35 2.68 29.41 -10.96
CA GLY A 35 1.58 29.24 -10.01
C GLY A 35 0.35 28.59 -10.62
N VAL A 36 -0.01 28.93 -11.86
CA VAL A 36 -1.12 28.25 -12.56
C VAL A 36 -0.75 26.82 -12.91
N LEU A 37 0.44 26.60 -13.50
CA LEU A 37 0.88 25.27 -13.91
C LEU A 37 1.05 24.30 -12.73
N SER A 38 1.51 24.78 -11.57
CA SER A 38 1.72 23.93 -10.39
C SER A 38 0.42 23.28 -9.90
N THR A 39 -0.70 24.01 -9.92
CA THR A 39 -2.01 23.46 -9.49
C THR A 39 -2.48 22.30 -10.37
N LEU A 40 -2.28 22.39 -11.69
CA LEU A 40 -2.63 21.33 -12.63
C LEU A 40 -1.74 20.10 -12.46
N VAL A 41 -0.45 20.31 -12.26
CA VAL A 41 0.53 19.23 -12.02
C VAL A 41 0.19 18.48 -10.73
N THR A 42 -0.14 19.17 -9.64
CA THR A 42 -0.53 18.52 -8.38
C THR A 42 -1.72 17.58 -8.56
N LYS A 43 -2.76 18.00 -9.28
CA LYS A 43 -3.94 17.15 -9.55
C LYS A 43 -3.59 15.94 -10.41
N MET A 44 -2.74 16.12 -11.42
CA MET A 44 -2.27 15.01 -12.25
C MET A 44 -1.48 13.98 -11.43
N ILE A 45 -0.60 14.44 -10.53
CA ILE A 45 0.17 13.55 -9.64
C ILE A 45 -0.76 12.77 -8.71
N GLN A 46 -1.73 13.44 -8.08
CA GLN A 46 -2.70 12.77 -7.20
C GLN A 46 -3.47 11.65 -7.92
N MET A 47 -3.97 11.91 -9.13
CA MET A 47 -4.67 10.89 -9.92
C MET A 47 -3.75 9.74 -10.36
N ALA A 48 -2.50 10.05 -10.71
CA ALA A 48 -1.53 9.02 -11.09
C ALA A 48 -1.13 8.14 -9.90
N GLN A 49 -0.95 8.72 -8.72
CA GLN A 49 -0.68 8.00 -7.48
C GLN A 49 -1.85 7.10 -7.09
N ALA A 50 -3.09 7.61 -7.10
CA ALA A 50 -4.28 6.80 -6.79
C ALA A 50 -4.39 5.56 -7.69
N ARG A 51 -4.16 5.71 -9.00
CA ARG A 51 -4.15 4.58 -9.94
C ARG A 51 -3.02 3.59 -9.66
N SER A 52 -1.84 4.10 -9.31
CA SER A 52 -0.70 3.25 -8.94
C SER A 52 -1.00 2.44 -7.67
N PHE A 53 -1.63 3.07 -6.69
CA PHE A 53 -2.00 2.43 -5.43
C PHE A 53 -3.05 1.34 -5.66
N GLU A 54 -4.10 1.63 -6.43
CA GLU A 54 -5.10 0.63 -6.81
C GLU A 54 -4.47 -0.58 -7.55
N ALA A 55 -3.56 -0.32 -8.48
CA ALA A 55 -2.87 -1.39 -9.22
C ALA A 55 -1.98 -2.24 -8.30
N ASN A 56 -1.25 -1.61 -7.37
CA ASN A 56 -0.45 -2.31 -6.38
C ASN A 56 -1.34 -3.18 -5.47
N ALA A 57 -2.44 -2.62 -4.97
CA ALA A 57 -3.33 -3.34 -4.08
C ALA A 57 -3.93 -4.59 -4.74
N LYS A 58 -4.35 -4.48 -6.01
CA LYS A 58 -4.82 -5.62 -6.80
C LYS A 58 -3.73 -6.68 -7.00
N SER A 59 -2.49 -6.26 -7.24
CA SER A 59 -1.35 -7.17 -7.39
C SER A 59 -1.03 -7.90 -6.09
N ASP A 60 -1.07 -7.20 -4.96
CA ASP A 60 -0.85 -7.79 -3.63
C ASP A 60 -1.92 -8.84 -3.32
N ILE A 61 -3.20 -8.48 -3.49
CA ILE A 61 -4.33 -9.41 -3.25
C ILE A 61 -4.20 -10.64 -4.15
N SER A 62 -3.89 -10.47 -5.44
CA SER A 62 -3.70 -11.61 -6.35
C SER A 62 -2.55 -12.54 -5.91
N THR A 63 -1.46 -11.96 -5.40
CA THR A 63 -0.30 -12.71 -4.88
C THR A 63 -0.66 -13.47 -3.60
N LEU A 64 -1.33 -12.81 -2.66
CA LEU A 64 -1.80 -13.40 -1.41
C LEU A 64 -2.85 -14.49 -1.64
N SER A 65 -3.82 -14.25 -2.51
CA SER A 65 -4.84 -15.20 -2.94
C SER A 65 -4.21 -16.47 -3.53
N SER A 66 -3.22 -16.30 -4.42
CA SER A 66 -2.47 -17.44 -4.99
C SER A 66 -1.71 -18.23 -3.93
N ALA A 67 -1.12 -17.56 -2.93
CA ALA A 67 -0.42 -18.20 -1.83
C ALA A 67 -1.37 -18.94 -0.88
N LEU A 68 -2.56 -18.38 -0.64
CA LEU A 68 -3.62 -19.02 0.15
C LEU A 68 -4.13 -20.28 -0.53
N GLU A 69 -4.34 -20.24 -1.84
CA GLU A 69 -4.74 -21.42 -2.63
C GLU A 69 -3.65 -22.51 -2.61
N ALA A 70 -2.37 -22.12 -2.66
CA ALA A 70 -1.26 -23.05 -2.52
C ALA A 70 -1.23 -23.68 -1.11
N TYR A 71 -1.39 -22.87 -0.06
CA TYR A 71 -1.48 -23.34 1.31
C TYR A 71 -2.67 -24.30 1.50
N ALA A 72 -3.86 -23.94 1.01
CA ALA A 72 -5.06 -24.76 1.13
C ALA A 72 -4.95 -26.08 0.34
N ARG A 73 -4.19 -26.12 -0.76
CA ARG A 73 -3.90 -27.37 -1.47
C ARG A 73 -3.08 -28.33 -0.61
N ASP A 74 -2.14 -27.82 0.18
CA ASP A 74 -1.18 -28.60 0.94
C ASP A 74 -1.68 -28.99 2.33
N GLU A 75 -2.37 -28.07 3.02
CA GLU A 75 -2.94 -28.28 4.35
C GLU A 75 -4.42 -28.67 4.32
N GLY A 76 -5.05 -28.58 3.16
CA GLY A 76 -6.48 -28.79 2.97
C GLY A 76 -7.30 -27.56 3.35
N VAL A 77 -7.01 -26.88 4.46
CA VAL A 77 -7.74 -25.69 4.97
C VAL A 77 -7.01 -24.39 4.63
N TYR A 78 -7.73 -23.27 4.65
CA TYR A 78 -7.11 -21.94 4.70
C TYR A 78 -6.56 -21.65 6.11
N PRO A 79 -5.55 -20.77 6.25
CA PRO A 79 -5.04 -20.33 7.55
C PRO A 79 -6.17 -19.80 8.45
N GLY A 80 -6.18 -20.18 9.73
CA GLY A 80 -7.18 -19.68 10.69
C GLY A 80 -8.58 -20.30 10.60
N TRP A 81 -8.85 -21.24 9.68
CA TRP A 81 -10.17 -21.85 9.46
C TRP A 81 -10.83 -22.48 10.71
N ASP A 82 -10.06 -23.05 11.64
CA ASP A 82 -10.60 -23.71 12.85
C ASP A 82 -10.28 -22.93 14.14
N MET A 83 -9.92 -21.65 14.01
CA MET A 83 -9.60 -20.85 15.18
C MET A 83 -10.88 -20.44 15.90
N LYS A 84 -11.18 -21.16 16.98
CA LYS A 84 -12.18 -20.74 17.96
C LYS A 84 -11.56 -19.67 18.86
N LEU A 85 -11.48 -18.44 18.35
CA LEU A 85 -11.21 -17.27 19.19
C LEU A 85 -12.28 -17.24 20.28
N GLY A 86 -11.85 -17.26 21.54
CA GLY A 86 -12.67 -17.58 22.71
C GLY A 86 -13.77 -16.56 23.02
N GLY A 87 -14.81 -16.49 22.19
CA GLY A 87 -15.97 -15.60 22.35
C GLY A 87 -15.86 -14.26 21.61
N GLU A 88 -14.79 -14.01 20.87
CA GLU A 88 -14.70 -12.83 20.00
C GLU A 88 -15.42 -13.08 18.68
N ASP A 89 -16.20 -12.09 18.24
CA ASP A 89 -16.87 -12.16 16.94
C ASP A 89 -15.82 -12.14 15.83
N LEU A 90 -15.64 -13.31 15.20
CA LEU A 90 -14.83 -13.53 13.99
C LEU A 90 -15.16 -12.57 12.83
N GLU A 91 -16.25 -11.80 12.93
CA GLU A 91 -16.65 -10.78 11.95
C GLU A 91 -15.81 -9.49 12.06
N THR A 92 -15.29 -9.18 13.27
CA THR A 92 -14.52 -7.96 13.54
C THR A 92 -13.03 -8.23 13.72
N PHE A 93 -12.65 -9.48 13.98
CA PHE A 93 -11.24 -9.84 14.20
C PHE A 93 -10.47 -9.97 12.87
N ASN A 94 -9.35 -9.26 12.77
CA ASN A 94 -8.44 -9.40 11.64
C ASN A 94 -7.54 -10.64 11.82
N CYS A 95 -7.81 -11.72 11.07
CA CYS A 95 -7.03 -12.95 11.12
C CYS A 95 -5.70 -12.87 10.35
N PHE A 96 -5.31 -11.71 9.83
CA PHE A 96 -4.10 -11.57 9.03
C PHE A 96 -2.82 -12.06 9.73
N PRO A 97 -2.58 -11.81 11.04
CA PRO A 97 -1.38 -12.32 11.72
C PRO A 97 -1.25 -13.84 11.63
N ILE A 98 -2.37 -14.56 11.73
CA ILE A 98 -2.41 -16.02 11.58
C ILE A 98 -2.08 -16.43 10.14
N LEU A 99 -2.66 -15.74 9.15
CA LEU A 99 -2.31 -15.94 7.75
C LEU A 99 -0.81 -15.72 7.54
N PHE A 100 -0.25 -14.64 8.08
CA PHE A 100 1.17 -14.32 7.96
C PHE A 100 2.04 -15.44 8.54
N GLU A 101 1.77 -15.89 9.77
CA GLU A 101 2.49 -16.99 10.41
C GLU A 101 2.43 -18.27 9.58
N ASN A 102 1.27 -18.60 9.02
CA ASN A 102 1.08 -19.82 8.21
C ASN A 102 1.79 -19.76 6.85
N LEU A 103 1.85 -18.56 6.25
CA LEU A 103 2.47 -18.36 4.93
C LEU A 103 3.99 -18.13 5.00
N GLN A 104 4.51 -17.51 6.06
CA GLN A 104 5.91 -17.06 6.18
C GLN A 104 6.68 -17.66 7.35
N GLY A 105 6.00 -18.20 8.36
CA GLY A 105 6.61 -18.60 9.62
C GLY A 105 7.56 -19.79 9.53
N GLU A 106 8.07 -20.20 10.69
CA GLU A 106 8.95 -21.36 10.80
C GLU A 106 8.22 -22.68 10.53
N ARG A 107 8.93 -23.63 9.90
CA ARG A 107 8.36 -24.94 9.57
C ARG A 107 8.23 -25.84 10.81
N PRO A 108 7.25 -26.75 10.85
CA PRO A 108 7.15 -27.77 11.88
C PRO A 108 8.42 -28.65 11.96
N PRO A 109 8.81 -29.19 13.14
CA PRO A 109 7.98 -29.35 14.35
C PRO A 109 8.01 -28.18 15.35
N GLU A 110 8.95 -27.25 15.22
CA GLU A 110 9.12 -26.14 16.18
C GLU A 110 8.30 -24.89 15.79
N GLY A 111 8.03 -24.69 14.50
CA GLY A 111 7.21 -23.57 13.99
C GLY A 111 5.77 -23.95 13.62
N LYS A 112 4.91 -22.93 13.43
CA LYS A 112 3.48 -23.08 13.11
C LYS A 112 3.13 -22.82 11.64
N ALA A 113 4.10 -22.75 10.75
CA ALA A 113 3.83 -22.53 9.32
C ALA A 113 3.28 -23.78 8.64
N GLY A 114 2.69 -23.59 7.45
CA GLY A 114 2.31 -24.72 6.60
C GLY A 114 3.54 -25.54 6.20
N LYS A 115 3.33 -26.83 5.87
CA LYS A 115 4.41 -27.80 5.60
C LYS A 115 5.39 -27.33 4.52
N ASN A 116 4.91 -26.60 3.53
CA ASN A 116 5.69 -26.14 2.38
C ASN A 116 5.98 -24.63 2.40
N ALA A 117 5.75 -23.93 3.52
CA ALA A 117 6.06 -22.52 3.65
C ALA A 117 7.56 -22.23 3.33
N PRO A 118 7.92 -21.05 2.79
CA PRO A 118 7.03 -19.93 2.53
C PRO A 118 6.23 -20.11 1.24
N TYR A 119 4.97 -19.67 1.26
CA TYR A 119 4.06 -19.74 0.10
C TYR A 119 4.05 -18.45 -0.75
N SER A 120 4.48 -17.33 -0.17
CA SER A 120 4.68 -16.04 -0.86
C SER A 120 6.01 -15.42 -0.44
N ASP A 121 6.45 -14.35 -1.08
CA ASP A 121 7.51 -13.49 -0.59
C ASP A 121 6.87 -12.13 -0.28
N MET A 122 6.59 -11.86 1.00
CA MET A 122 5.95 -10.60 1.41
C MET A 122 7.03 -9.55 1.64
N ALA A 123 6.85 -8.37 1.05
CA ALA A 123 7.84 -7.32 1.14
C ALA A 123 7.94 -6.81 2.59
N ALA A 124 9.11 -7.00 3.21
CA ALA A 124 9.32 -6.71 4.63
C ALA A 124 9.11 -5.22 4.98
N ASP A 125 9.26 -4.31 4.03
CA ASP A 125 9.03 -2.88 4.19
C ASP A 125 7.55 -2.50 4.37
N ARG A 126 6.65 -3.43 4.04
CA ARG A 126 5.19 -3.30 4.19
C ARG A 126 4.65 -4.10 5.37
N ILE A 127 5.51 -4.80 6.11
CA ILE A 127 5.10 -5.46 7.34
C ILE A 127 5.03 -4.42 8.45
N ALA A 128 3.90 -4.40 9.15
CA ALA A 128 3.62 -3.51 10.25
C ALA A 128 3.27 -4.29 11.52
N VAL A 129 3.49 -3.65 12.65
CA VAL A 129 3.15 -4.14 13.99
C VAL A 129 2.38 -3.04 14.71
N ILE A 130 1.60 -3.42 15.71
CA ILE A 130 0.90 -2.46 16.56
C ILE A 130 1.96 -1.73 17.41
N ASP A 131 1.93 -0.41 17.41
CA ASP A 131 2.75 0.37 18.33
C ASP A 131 2.09 0.42 19.70
N GLU A 132 2.64 -0.29 20.69
CA GLU A 132 2.10 -0.28 22.05
C GLU A 132 2.25 1.08 22.75
N ASP A 133 3.18 1.93 22.28
CA ASP A 133 3.45 3.24 22.88
C ASP A 133 2.49 4.34 22.39
N PHE A 134 1.72 4.08 21.32
CA PHE A 134 0.79 5.03 20.70
C PHE A 134 -0.59 4.39 20.52
N GLU A 135 -1.68 5.16 20.64
CA GLU A 135 -3.06 4.65 20.64
C GLU A 135 -3.42 3.92 19.32
N GLU A 136 -3.25 2.60 19.29
CA GLU A 136 -3.67 1.69 18.19
C GLU A 136 -3.14 2.08 16.79
N GLU A 137 -1.95 2.70 16.72
CA GLU A 137 -1.30 3.06 15.46
C GLU A 137 -0.42 1.91 14.95
N PHE A 138 -0.44 1.66 13.64
CA PHE A 138 0.47 0.71 13.01
C PHE A 138 1.79 1.38 12.66
N LYS A 139 2.89 0.81 13.13
CA LYS A 139 4.24 1.21 12.70
C LYS A 139 4.87 0.14 11.83
N ARG A 140 5.83 0.52 11.00
CA ARG A 140 6.63 -0.45 10.25
C ARG A 140 7.42 -1.33 11.22
N ALA A 141 7.42 -2.63 10.95
CA ALA A 141 8.13 -3.60 11.77
C ALA A 141 9.64 -3.29 11.78
N GLY A 142 10.19 -3.14 12.97
CA GLY A 142 11.63 -3.15 13.18
C GLY A 142 12.24 -4.49 12.80
N ARG A 143 13.56 -4.52 12.64
CA ARG A 143 14.28 -5.77 12.30
C ARG A 143 14.02 -6.87 13.34
N ASP A 144 14.03 -6.51 14.62
CA ASP A 144 13.91 -7.48 15.70
C ASP A 144 12.46 -7.98 15.83
N GLU A 145 11.48 -7.08 15.68
CA GLU A 145 10.04 -7.40 15.67
C GLU A 145 9.66 -8.35 14.51
N LEU A 146 10.34 -8.24 13.36
CA LEU A 146 10.07 -9.08 12.19
C LEU A 146 10.34 -10.58 12.46
N PHE A 147 11.28 -10.90 13.36
CA PHE A 147 11.63 -12.27 13.71
C PHE A 147 11.05 -12.71 15.05
N ASP A 148 10.37 -11.82 15.77
CA ASP A 148 9.77 -12.14 17.05
C ASP A 148 8.46 -12.92 16.84
N PRO A 149 8.35 -14.19 17.29
CA PRO A 149 7.14 -14.99 17.12
C PRO A 149 5.97 -14.50 18.00
N GLU A 150 6.20 -13.65 18.99
CA GLU A 150 5.17 -13.13 19.90
C GLU A 150 4.50 -11.85 19.36
N VAL A 151 5.10 -11.22 18.34
CA VAL A 151 4.59 -9.97 17.77
C VAL A 151 3.66 -10.25 16.60
N ASP A 152 2.42 -9.78 16.70
CA ASP A 152 1.45 -9.83 15.61
C ASP A 152 1.87 -8.91 14.45
N LYS A 153 1.84 -9.47 13.25
CA LYS A 153 2.30 -8.83 12.02
C LYS A 153 1.16 -8.64 11.06
N TYR A 154 1.07 -7.44 10.54
CA TYR A 154 0.11 -7.01 9.53
C TYR A 154 0.86 -6.65 8.26
N TYR A 155 0.19 -6.76 7.11
CA TYR A 155 0.73 -6.29 5.84
C TYR A 155 -0.04 -5.04 5.43
N LEU A 156 0.68 -3.95 5.16
CA LEU A 156 0.06 -2.68 4.81
C LEU A 156 -0.26 -2.63 3.32
N ASP A 157 -1.44 -2.12 3.01
CA ASP A 157 -1.86 -1.72 1.69
C ASP A 157 -1.15 -0.43 1.23
N PRO A 158 -1.32 0.00 -0.03
CA PRO A 158 -0.68 1.21 -0.54
C PRO A 158 -1.09 2.52 0.13
N TRP A 159 -2.18 2.52 0.91
CA TRP A 159 -2.65 3.66 1.70
C TRP A 159 -2.16 3.63 3.15
N SER A 160 -1.31 2.65 3.50
CA SER A 160 -0.76 2.43 4.84
C SER A 160 -1.77 1.85 5.84
N GLU A 161 -2.84 1.27 5.33
CA GLU A 161 -3.82 0.54 6.15
C GLU A 161 -3.55 -0.96 6.09
N PRO A 162 -3.77 -1.73 7.17
CA PRO A 162 -3.55 -3.17 7.14
C PRO A 162 -4.54 -3.86 6.21
N TYR A 163 -4.06 -4.84 5.43
CA TYR A 163 -4.93 -5.79 4.78
C TYR A 163 -5.75 -6.56 5.82
N PHE A 164 -7.01 -6.80 5.48
CA PHE A 164 -7.91 -7.55 6.32
C PHE A 164 -8.09 -8.95 5.76
N TYR A 165 -8.00 -9.96 6.63
CA TYR A 165 -8.23 -11.35 6.29
C TYR A 165 -9.18 -11.99 7.29
N ARG A 166 -10.18 -12.74 6.80
CA ARG A 166 -11.07 -13.54 7.65
C ARG A 166 -11.59 -14.77 6.93
N GLU A 167 -12.17 -15.69 7.69
CA GLU A 167 -12.97 -16.77 7.13
C GLU A 167 -14.24 -16.20 6.49
N ASN A 168 -14.54 -16.62 5.25
CA ASN A 168 -15.78 -16.22 4.59
C ASN A 168 -16.96 -16.90 5.29
N LYS A 169 -17.76 -16.11 6.01
CA LYS A 169 -19.06 -16.53 6.56
C LYS A 169 -20.25 -16.12 5.68
N SER A 170 -20.02 -15.53 4.50
CA SER A 170 -21.07 -15.05 3.60
C SER A 170 -21.77 -16.23 2.90
N LYS A 171 -22.52 -17.01 3.68
CA LYS A 171 -23.83 -17.56 3.32
C LYS A 171 -24.64 -17.62 4.60
N ARG A 172 -25.65 -16.75 4.67
CA ARG A 172 -26.85 -16.97 5.48
C ARG A 172 -27.32 -18.41 5.23
N THR A 173 -27.11 -19.25 6.24
CA THR A 173 -27.40 -20.67 6.29
C THR A 173 -28.87 -20.88 5.98
N LYS A 174 -29.21 -21.38 4.78
CA LYS A 174 -30.59 -21.84 4.54
C LYS A 174 -30.78 -23.26 5.06
N GLU A 175 -29.77 -24.14 4.93
CA GLU A 175 -29.86 -25.56 5.31
C GLU A 175 -28.49 -26.14 5.74
N ASP A 176 -28.48 -26.96 6.80
CA ASP A 176 -27.27 -27.54 7.46
C ASP A 176 -26.37 -28.38 6.54
N TRP A 177 -26.90 -28.94 5.44
CA TRP A 177 -26.12 -29.75 4.49
C TRP A 177 -25.42 -28.91 3.41
N MET A 178 -25.69 -27.60 3.33
CA MET A 178 -24.99 -26.66 2.45
C MET A 178 -23.60 -26.25 2.98
N LEU A 179 -23.13 -26.91 4.05
CA LEU A 179 -21.86 -26.63 4.69
C LEU A 179 -20.67 -26.77 3.73
N LYS A 180 -19.89 -25.68 3.68
CA LYS A 180 -18.49 -25.55 3.23
C LYS A 180 -18.26 -25.29 1.74
N ARG A 181 -18.46 -24.04 1.32
CA ARG A 181 -17.41 -23.43 0.50
C ARG A 181 -16.31 -23.01 1.49
N ARG A 182 -15.16 -23.68 1.43
CA ARG A 182 -13.96 -23.26 2.14
C ARG A 182 -13.51 -22.00 1.43
N GLY A 183 -13.89 -20.85 1.95
CA GLY A 183 -13.58 -19.55 1.36
C GLY A 183 -12.94 -18.65 2.40
N PHE A 184 -12.28 -17.61 1.93
CA PHE A 184 -11.75 -16.53 2.75
C PHE A 184 -12.21 -15.21 2.14
N ASP A 185 -12.23 -14.17 2.97
CA ASP A 185 -12.35 -12.80 2.51
C ASP A 185 -10.98 -12.14 2.76
N LEU A 186 -10.41 -11.52 1.72
CA LEU A 186 -9.18 -10.75 1.76
C LEU A 186 -9.39 -9.43 1.03
N TRP A 187 -9.18 -8.30 1.69
CA TRP A 187 -9.35 -6.98 1.08
C TRP A 187 -8.40 -5.92 1.63
N SER A 188 -8.24 -4.86 0.84
CA SER A 188 -7.61 -3.60 1.25
C SER A 188 -8.70 -2.67 1.74
N ILE A 189 -8.41 -1.88 2.78
CA ILE A 189 -9.33 -0.88 3.32
C ILE A 189 -9.48 0.26 2.29
N GLY A 190 -8.37 0.69 1.69
CA GLY A 190 -8.40 1.70 0.63
C GLY A 190 -8.15 3.12 1.14
N PRO A 191 -8.38 4.14 0.30
CA PRO A 191 -8.01 5.53 0.58
C PRO A 191 -8.82 6.24 1.66
N ASP A 192 -10.02 5.74 1.96
CA ASP A 192 -10.95 6.29 2.95
C ASP A 192 -10.61 5.83 4.37
N GLY A 193 -9.86 4.74 4.53
CA GLY A 193 -9.54 4.20 5.85
C GLY A 193 -10.76 3.57 6.54
N GLU A 194 -11.88 3.43 5.83
CA GLU A 194 -13.13 2.95 6.37
C GLU A 194 -13.41 1.52 5.90
N ASN A 195 -13.87 0.67 6.81
CA ASN A 195 -14.13 -0.75 6.52
C ASN A 195 -15.48 -0.98 5.81
N GLU A 196 -15.91 -0.05 4.95
CA GLU A 196 -17.24 -0.13 4.31
C GLU A 196 -17.32 -1.26 3.26
N ALA A 197 -16.19 -1.65 2.66
CA ALA A 197 -16.12 -2.79 1.73
C ALA A 197 -16.52 -4.13 2.37
N CYS A 198 -16.54 -4.21 3.71
CA CYS A 198 -16.84 -5.40 4.50
C CYS A 198 -18.29 -5.45 5.01
N PHE A 199 -18.99 -4.31 5.09
CA PHE A 199 -20.30 -4.19 5.75
C PHE A 199 -21.47 -4.01 4.78
N GLY A 200 -21.45 -4.72 3.66
CA GLY A 200 -22.68 -4.98 2.92
C GLY A 200 -23.58 -5.95 3.70
N TYR A 201 -24.16 -5.52 4.84
CA TYR A 201 -25.51 -5.97 5.13
C TYR A 201 -26.38 -5.25 4.11
N PRO A 202 -26.96 -5.94 3.11
CA PRO A 202 -27.88 -5.27 2.22
C PRO A 202 -29.00 -4.68 3.08
N GLU A 203 -29.34 -3.41 2.86
CA GLU A 203 -30.71 -2.99 3.11
C GLU A 203 -31.62 -3.93 2.31
N GLU A 204 -32.83 -4.25 2.80
CA GLU A 204 -33.65 -5.42 2.41
C GLU A 204 -33.90 -5.60 0.89
N ASP A 205 -33.52 -4.63 0.05
CA ASP A 205 -33.91 -4.45 -1.33
C ASP A 205 -32.74 -4.31 -2.35
N GLU A 206 -31.46 -4.37 -1.94
CA GLU A 206 -30.32 -4.24 -2.87
C GLU A 206 -29.81 -5.58 -3.45
N GLU A 207 -29.73 -5.66 -4.78
CA GLU A 207 -29.10 -6.78 -5.49
C GLU A 207 -27.57 -6.61 -5.45
N TYR A 208 -26.90 -7.63 -4.93
CA TYR A 208 -25.45 -7.65 -4.69
C TYR A 208 -24.68 -7.39 -5.98
N ASP A 209 -23.88 -6.33 -6.03
CA ASP A 209 -22.85 -6.20 -7.04
C ASP A 209 -21.62 -6.96 -6.53
N ASP A 210 -21.45 -8.19 -7.02
CA ASP A 210 -20.37 -9.11 -6.67
C ASP A 210 -18.99 -8.67 -7.23
N ILE A 211 -18.90 -7.45 -7.77
CA ILE A 211 -17.64 -6.81 -8.17
C ILE A 211 -16.85 -6.34 -6.95
N GLY A 212 -16.25 -7.32 -6.27
CA GLY A 212 -15.30 -7.04 -5.19
C GLY A 212 -14.41 -8.20 -4.76
N ASN A 213 -14.72 -9.45 -5.12
CA ASN A 213 -13.86 -10.59 -4.79
C ASN A 213 -12.74 -10.74 -5.84
N TRP A 214 -11.52 -10.34 -5.45
CA TRP A 214 -10.28 -10.79 -6.05
C TRP A 214 -9.61 -11.80 -5.11
#